data_AF-A0AA39PRU5-F1
#
_entry.id   AF-A0AA39PRU5-F1
#
_cell.length_a   1.000
_cell.length_b   1.000
_cell.length_c   1.000
_cell.angle_alpha   90.00
_cell.angle_beta   90.00
_cell.angle_gamma   90.00
#
_symmetry.space_group_name_H-M   'P 1'
#
loop_
_entity.id
_entity.type
_entity.pdbx_description
1 polymer ?
#
loop_
_entity_poly.entity_id
_entity_poly.type
_entity_poly.pdbx_seq_one_letter_code
_entity_poly.pdbx_strand_id
1 'polypeptide(L)'
;MHPEVEKIRFIVDDVSFTSGSFKIKKEQCLLYYRCSPEDSAARAINLAHPTDAELNTLAEACKPAPFGRDSEEVLDDTYRKALKLDTILFATALDLQMTKILDQIRVDLMDGVKSTQKRIRPELYKLNVYGEGSFFKSHKDTPRSENMFGSLVIVFPTGHQGGGLALRSHGKEWVFDASILLANSTADEPEIAYAAFYSDVEHEVFPVTSGSRVTLTYNLYQEQDTHTQVTVKDTRTHNITSEIKQSLSKLIRDPTFFPAGGKLGFGLRHQYPLKANRGPFDIEDVVDLLKGSDAAIYRACQSLSLSVDVRVCYTPQDSDTNRKYLLDGELGNFNLLEGKLSSWMKYEGYESVKDQEDSEDSRVRHTTRILWVTPTTKLSRVTSSFAVYGNEPDVGFLYGDICLVVKLGKVEGSSDDEEVVNDEGEVVNDEEESVSDEEEVVTSSESDGYY
;
A
#
# COMPACT_ATOMS: atom_id res chain seq x y z
N MET A 1 -13.21 1.65 -24.27
CA MET A 1 -12.08 1.35 -23.34
C MET A 1 -11.15 0.37 -24.03
N HIS A 2 -9.83 0.58 -23.97
CA HIS A 2 -8.84 -0.21 -24.73
C HIS A 2 -8.66 -1.64 -24.14
N PRO A 3 -8.57 -2.70 -24.96
CA PRO A 3 -8.54 -4.09 -24.46
C PRO A 3 -7.33 -4.39 -23.56
N GLU A 4 -6.16 -3.83 -23.86
CA GLU A 4 -4.96 -4.02 -23.02
C GLU A 4 -5.10 -3.33 -21.64
N VAL A 5 -5.92 -2.28 -21.51
CA VAL A 5 -6.21 -1.64 -20.21
C VAL A 5 -7.04 -2.57 -19.34
N GLU A 6 -8.08 -3.20 -19.91
CA GLU A 6 -8.90 -4.18 -19.20
C GLU A 6 -8.08 -5.41 -18.80
N LYS A 7 -7.15 -5.84 -19.65
CA LYS A 7 -6.23 -6.92 -19.30
C LYS A 7 -5.34 -6.55 -18.11
N ILE A 8 -4.76 -5.35 -18.09
CA ILE A 8 -3.97 -4.86 -16.95
C ILE A 8 -4.84 -4.83 -15.69
N ARG A 9 -6.07 -4.31 -15.78
CA ARG A 9 -7.01 -4.27 -14.65
C ARG A 9 -7.33 -5.65 -14.08
N PHE A 10 -7.46 -6.66 -14.94
CA PHE A 10 -7.66 -8.04 -14.51
C PHE A 10 -6.41 -8.61 -13.81
N ILE A 11 -5.21 -8.36 -14.35
CA ILE A 11 -3.95 -8.84 -13.78
C ILE A 11 -3.69 -8.24 -12.38
N VAL A 12 -3.97 -6.95 -12.19
CA VAL A 12 -3.70 -6.24 -10.91
C VAL A 12 -4.74 -6.53 -9.83
N ASP A 13 -5.79 -7.27 -10.15
CA ASP A 13 -6.87 -7.63 -9.22
C ASP A 13 -6.55 -8.89 -8.39
N ASP A 14 -5.26 -9.22 -8.33
CA ASP A 14 -4.69 -10.41 -7.71
C ASP A 14 -4.40 -10.24 -6.19
N VAL A 15 -4.22 -11.37 -5.50
CA VAL A 15 -4.46 -11.58 -4.07
C VAL A 15 -3.44 -10.91 -3.13
N SER A 16 -3.93 -10.11 -2.17
CA SER A 16 -3.16 -9.38 -1.15
C SER A 16 -2.65 -10.23 0.04
N PHE A 17 -2.55 -11.55 -0.12
CA PHE A 17 -2.14 -12.48 0.94
C PHE A 17 -1.54 -13.77 0.39
N THR A 18 -0.81 -14.49 1.26
CA THR A 18 -0.30 -15.85 1.03
C THR A 18 -0.67 -16.74 2.21
N SER A 19 -0.95 -18.01 1.96
CA SER A 19 -1.31 -18.98 3.01
C SER A 19 -0.93 -20.40 2.61
N GLY A 20 -0.85 -21.27 3.60
CA GLY A 20 -0.50 -22.67 3.39
C GLY A 20 -0.31 -23.42 4.69
N SER A 21 0.36 -24.56 4.60
CA SER A 21 0.72 -25.38 5.75
C SER A 21 2.15 -25.91 5.61
N PHE A 22 2.77 -26.24 6.75
CA PHE A 22 4.16 -26.69 6.80
C PHE A 22 4.36 -27.70 7.93
N LYS A 23 4.93 -28.86 7.59
CA LYS A 23 5.33 -29.87 8.58
C LYS A 23 6.48 -29.35 9.42
N ILE A 24 6.35 -29.48 10.73
CA ILE A 24 7.38 -29.07 11.70
C ILE A 24 7.75 -30.23 12.61
N LYS A 25 8.87 -30.09 13.32
CA LYS A 25 9.22 -31.08 14.34
C LYS A 25 8.33 -30.90 15.57
N LYS A 26 8.02 -32.00 16.26
CA LYS A 26 7.19 -31.99 17.48
C LYS A 26 7.70 -31.03 18.56
N GLU A 27 9.02 -30.85 18.66
CA GLU A 27 9.63 -29.93 19.62
C GLU A 27 9.31 -28.46 19.29
N GLN A 28 9.07 -28.13 18.01
CA GLN A 28 8.71 -26.77 17.58
C GLN A 28 7.26 -26.40 17.93
N CYS A 29 6.43 -27.36 18.33
CA CYS A 29 5.10 -27.09 18.89
C CYS A 29 5.12 -26.78 20.40
N LEU A 30 6.29 -26.80 21.04
CA LEU A 30 6.40 -26.55 22.48
C LEU A 30 6.26 -25.06 22.79
N LEU A 31 5.35 -24.75 23.71
CA LEU A 31 5.09 -23.42 24.23
C LEU A 31 5.35 -23.39 25.73
N TYR A 32 6.11 -22.41 26.18
CA TYR A 32 6.34 -22.12 27.59
C TYR A 32 5.60 -20.85 27.96
N TYR A 33 4.92 -20.82 29.10
CA TYR A 33 4.14 -19.66 29.51
C TYR A 33 4.03 -19.50 31.01
N ARG A 34 3.70 -18.28 31.45
CA ARG A 34 3.44 -17.89 32.83
C ARG A 34 2.06 -17.26 32.94
N CYS A 35 1.44 -17.37 34.12
CA CYS A 35 0.11 -16.79 34.35
C CYS A 35 0.18 -15.28 34.63
N SER A 36 1.28 -14.82 35.19
CA SER A 36 1.55 -13.40 35.42
C SER A 36 3.06 -13.10 35.36
N PRO A 37 3.47 -11.83 35.21
CA PRO A 37 4.88 -11.46 35.17
C PRO A 37 5.64 -11.79 36.46
N GLU A 38 4.94 -11.84 37.60
CA GLU A 38 5.47 -12.12 38.93
C GLU A 38 5.53 -13.63 39.24
N ASP A 39 4.87 -14.46 38.43
CA ASP A 39 4.94 -15.90 38.57
C ASP A 39 6.35 -16.41 38.27
N SER A 40 6.90 -17.16 39.23
CA SER A 40 8.24 -17.76 39.13
C SER A 40 8.19 -19.12 38.42
N ALA A 41 7.02 -19.75 38.35
CA ALA A 41 6.82 -21.03 37.69
C ALA A 41 6.44 -20.83 36.22
N ALA A 42 7.21 -21.42 35.32
CA ALA A 42 6.80 -21.57 33.92
C ALA A 42 6.08 -22.90 33.73
N ARG A 43 4.98 -22.87 32.98
CA ARG A 43 4.27 -24.06 32.49
C ARG A 43 4.69 -24.33 31.05
N ALA A 44 4.49 -25.57 30.61
CA ALA A 44 4.77 -25.98 29.24
C ALA A 44 3.59 -26.76 28.68
N ILE A 45 3.29 -26.55 27.39
CA ILE A 45 2.29 -27.29 26.62
C ILE A 45 2.85 -27.61 25.24
N ASN A 46 2.63 -28.82 24.75
CA ASN A 46 2.96 -29.18 23.37
C ASN A 46 1.71 -29.09 22.50
N LEU A 47 1.68 -28.11 21.58
CA LEU A 47 0.53 -27.81 20.73
C LEU A 47 0.37 -28.76 19.52
N ALA A 48 1.22 -29.79 19.38
CA ALA A 48 1.09 -30.79 18.33
C ALA A 48 -0.18 -31.64 18.47
N HIS A 49 -0.56 -31.96 19.72
CA HIS A 49 -1.76 -32.71 20.05
C HIS A 49 -2.11 -32.54 21.55
N PRO A 50 -2.42 -31.32 22.01
CA PRO A 50 -2.70 -31.07 23.42
C PRO A 50 -4.05 -31.68 23.83
N THR A 51 -4.19 -32.00 25.11
CA THR A 51 -5.47 -32.36 25.70
C THR A 51 -6.34 -31.12 25.97
N ASP A 52 -7.65 -31.29 26.05
CA ASP A 52 -8.57 -30.20 26.41
C ASP A 52 -8.23 -29.57 27.77
N ALA A 53 -7.76 -30.38 28.73
CA ALA A 53 -7.34 -29.88 30.05
C ALA A 53 -6.12 -28.96 29.98
N GLU A 54 -5.13 -29.30 29.14
CA GLU A 54 -3.96 -28.45 28.92
C GLU A 54 -4.35 -27.15 28.20
N LEU A 55 -5.23 -27.23 27.20
CA LEU A 55 -5.75 -26.05 26.49
C LEU A 55 -6.55 -25.12 27.42
N ASN A 56 -7.38 -25.68 28.30
CA ASN A 56 -8.09 -24.90 29.31
C ASN A 56 -7.12 -24.22 30.28
N THR A 57 -6.07 -24.92 30.71
CA THR A 57 -5.02 -24.35 31.57
C THR A 57 -4.24 -23.22 30.88
N LEU A 58 -4.04 -23.31 29.56
CA LEU A 58 -3.47 -22.21 28.77
C LEU A 58 -4.45 -21.04 28.65
N ALA A 59 -5.73 -21.31 28.41
CA ALA A 59 -6.77 -20.29 28.31
C ALA A 59 -6.91 -19.50 29.62
N GLU A 60 -6.84 -20.16 30.79
CA GLU A 60 -6.87 -19.52 32.11
C GLU A 60 -5.70 -18.56 32.37
N ALA A 61 -4.53 -18.81 31.75
CA ALA A 61 -3.40 -17.91 31.82
C ALA A 61 -3.54 -16.69 30.89
N CYS A 62 -4.44 -16.75 29.91
CA CYS A 62 -4.68 -15.67 28.97
C CYS A 62 -5.65 -14.63 29.56
N LYS A 63 -5.54 -13.39 29.09
CA LYS A 63 -6.46 -12.30 29.42
C LYS A 63 -7.44 -12.07 28.27
N PRO A 64 -8.66 -11.56 28.51
CA PRO A 64 -9.51 -11.05 27.44
C PRO A 64 -8.73 -10.07 26.57
N ALA A 65 -8.87 -10.21 25.25
CA ALA A 65 -8.10 -9.41 24.32
C ALA A 65 -8.87 -8.13 23.96
N PRO A 66 -8.45 -6.94 24.41
CA PRO A 66 -9.12 -5.69 24.07
C PRO A 66 -8.94 -5.35 22.60
N PHE A 67 -9.82 -4.52 22.04
CA PHE A 67 -9.63 -3.90 20.73
C PHE A 67 -9.55 -2.38 20.88
N GLY A 68 -8.84 -1.73 19.96
CA GLY A 68 -8.65 -0.29 19.96
C GLY A 68 -9.77 0.42 19.22
N ARG A 69 -10.40 1.40 19.86
CA ARG A 69 -11.24 2.41 19.21
C ARG A 69 -10.61 3.77 19.48
N ASP A 70 -10.09 4.42 18.44
CA ASP A 70 -9.58 5.80 18.51
C ASP A 70 -8.63 6.10 19.69
N SER A 71 -7.70 5.16 19.97
CA SER A 71 -6.68 5.19 21.04
C SER A 71 -7.12 4.68 22.43
N GLU A 72 -8.37 4.24 22.60
CA GLU A 72 -8.86 3.61 23.82
C GLU A 72 -8.95 2.07 23.66
N GLU A 73 -8.44 1.32 24.64
CA GLU A 73 -8.64 -0.13 24.73
C GLU A 73 -10.04 -0.43 25.31
N VAL A 74 -10.95 -0.92 24.47
CA VAL A 74 -12.32 -1.28 24.87
C VAL A 74 -12.48 -2.80 24.91
N LEU A 75 -13.12 -3.31 25.96
CA LEU A 75 -13.59 -4.69 26.04
C LEU A 75 -15.07 -4.72 25.65
N ASP A 76 -15.36 -5.27 24.47
CA ASP A 76 -16.73 -5.51 23.98
C ASP A 76 -16.81 -6.93 23.42
N ASP A 77 -17.41 -7.82 24.19
CA ASP A 77 -17.57 -9.24 23.84
C ASP A 77 -18.49 -9.46 22.63
N THR A 78 -19.26 -8.46 22.21
CA THR A 78 -20.06 -8.53 20.95
C THR A 78 -19.21 -8.28 19.71
N TYR A 79 -18.06 -7.62 19.89
CA TYR A 79 -17.12 -7.31 18.83
C TYR A 79 -15.92 -8.27 18.81
N ARG A 80 -15.43 -8.66 20.00
CA ARG A 80 -14.31 -9.59 20.12
C ARG A 80 -14.47 -10.46 21.35
N LYS A 81 -14.59 -11.76 21.12
CA LYS A 81 -14.49 -12.78 22.16
C LYS A 81 -13.25 -13.62 21.87
N ALA A 82 -12.12 -13.21 22.42
CA ALA A 82 -10.83 -13.87 22.22
C ALA A 82 -9.93 -13.68 23.44
N LEU A 83 -9.12 -14.68 23.75
CA LEU A 83 -8.12 -14.60 24.81
C LEU A 83 -6.74 -14.34 24.19
N LYS A 84 -5.93 -13.49 24.82
CA LYS A 84 -4.55 -13.21 24.41
C LYS A 84 -3.55 -13.45 25.54
N LEU A 85 -2.32 -13.73 25.13
CA LEU A 85 -1.15 -13.71 25.99
C LEU A 85 -0.06 -12.83 25.34
N ASP A 86 0.44 -11.85 26.10
CA ASP A 86 1.48 -10.91 25.63
C ASP A 86 2.87 -11.56 25.71
N THR A 87 3.80 -11.12 24.85
CA THR A 87 5.13 -11.72 24.65
C THR A 87 6.02 -11.82 25.88
N ILE A 88 5.78 -11.02 26.92
CA ILE A 88 6.53 -11.10 28.19
C ILE A 88 6.16 -12.34 29.03
N LEU A 89 5.03 -12.97 28.71
CA LEU A 89 4.47 -14.10 29.44
C LEU A 89 4.68 -15.44 28.75
N PHE A 90 5.20 -15.48 27.53
CA PHE A 90 5.42 -16.74 26.83
C PHE A 90 6.66 -16.76 25.95
N ALA A 91 7.15 -17.96 25.69
CA ALA A 91 8.18 -18.27 24.71
C ALA A 91 7.75 -19.47 23.89
N THR A 92 8.10 -19.50 22.62
CA THR A 92 7.81 -20.61 21.71
C THR A 92 9.11 -21.24 21.22
N ALA A 93 9.11 -22.56 21.07
CA ALA A 93 10.17 -23.30 20.41
C ALA A 93 10.05 -23.28 18.87
N LEU A 94 9.01 -22.66 18.32
CA LEU A 94 8.84 -22.48 16.88
C LEU A 94 9.97 -21.59 16.33
N ASP A 95 10.79 -22.19 15.47
CA ASP A 95 11.80 -21.48 14.71
C ASP A 95 11.30 -21.27 13.29
N LEU A 96 10.84 -20.05 12.99
CA LEU A 96 10.36 -19.66 11.67
C LEU A 96 11.44 -19.76 10.59
N GLN A 97 12.72 -19.60 10.92
CA GLN A 97 13.83 -19.68 9.95
C GLN A 97 14.03 -21.11 9.42
N MET A 98 13.67 -22.10 10.23
CA MET A 98 13.69 -23.51 9.83
C MET A 98 12.46 -23.90 8.99
N THR A 99 11.53 -22.96 8.78
CA THR A 99 10.39 -23.13 7.88
C THR A 99 10.63 -22.38 6.57
N LYS A 100 9.95 -22.78 5.50
CA LYS A 100 9.95 -22.03 4.23
C LYS A 100 8.91 -20.91 4.20
N ILE A 101 8.27 -20.60 5.32
CA ILE A 101 7.16 -19.65 5.38
C ILE A 101 7.64 -18.23 5.06
N LEU A 102 8.77 -17.80 5.63
CA LEU A 102 9.32 -16.47 5.35
C LEU A 102 9.80 -16.33 3.90
N ASP A 103 10.34 -17.40 3.31
CA ASP A 103 10.70 -17.43 1.89
C ASP A 103 9.45 -17.28 1.02
N GLN A 104 8.37 -17.99 1.34
CA GLN A 104 7.11 -17.89 0.61
C GLN A 104 6.48 -16.49 0.74
N ILE A 105 6.49 -15.91 1.93
CA ILE A 105 6.04 -14.53 2.16
C ILE A 105 6.89 -13.54 1.35
N ARG A 106 8.21 -13.76 1.29
CA ARG A 106 9.10 -12.93 0.47
C ARG A 106 8.76 -13.04 -1.01
N VAL A 107 8.46 -14.24 -1.50
CA VAL A 107 8.09 -14.49 -2.89
C VAL A 107 6.74 -13.88 -3.25
N ASP A 108 5.77 -13.94 -2.33
CA ASP A 108 4.38 -13.58 -2.63
C ASP A 108 4.01 -12.13 -2.25
N LEU A 109 4.69 -11.54 -1.26
CA LEU A 109 4.29 -10.25 -0.67
C LEU A 109 5.41 -9.18 -0.67
N MET A 110 6.66 -9.51 -1.03
CA MET A 110 7.74 -8.50 -1.08
C MET A 110 8.06 -8.07 -2.51
N ASP A 111 7.47 -6.95 -2.91
CA ASP A 111 7.48 -6.53 -4.32
C ASP A 111 8.07 -5.15 -4.58
N GLY A 112 8.50 -4.42 -3.56
CA GLY A 112 9.10 -3.10 -3.72
C GLY A 112 10.37 -3.11 -4.59
N VAL A 113 10.71 -1.98 -5.20
CA VAL A 113 11.87 -1.82 -6.12
C VAL A 113 13.17 -2.37 -5.52
N LYS A 114 13.39 -2.15 -4.22
CA LYS A 114 14.55 -2.64 -3.45
C LYS A 114 14.30 -3.95 -2.68
N SER A 115 13.25 -4.72 -2.99
CA SER A 115 12.91 -5.96 -2.26
C SER A 115 14.01 -7.03 -2.27
N THR A 116 14.87 -7.06 -3.29
CA THR A 116 16.06 -7.93 -3.35
C THR A 116 17.16 -7.51 -2.35
N GLN A 117 17.13 -6.25 -1.91
CA GLN A 117 18.05 -5.65 -0.93
C GLN A 117 17.41 -5.51 0.47
N LYS A 118 16.18 -6.02 0.65
CA LYS A 118 15.43 -5.91 1.90
C LYS A 118 15.13 -7.31 2.46
N ARG A 119 15.24 -7.50 3.77
CA ARG A 119 14.87 -8.75 4.46
C ARG A 119 13.55 -8.60 5.21
N ILE A 120 12.88 -9.72 5.47
CA ILE A 120 11.73 -9.77 6.39
C ILE A 120 12.29 -9.95 7.80
N ARG A 121 11.95 -9.02 8.70
CA ARG A 121 12.07 -9.26 10.14
C ARG A 121 10.69 -9.60 10.70
N PRO A 122 10.41 -10.88 11.02
CA PRO A 122 9.22 -11.23 11.77
C PRO A 122 9.42 -10.87 13.25
N GLU A 123 8.45 -10.17 13.83
CA GLU A 123 8.44 -9.83 15.26
C GLU A 123 7.25 -10.53 15.91
N LEU A 124 7.53 -11.42 16.86
CA LEU A 124 6.48 -12.08 17.62
C LEU A 124 5.70 -11.03 18.41
N TYR A 125 4.38 -11.01 18.25
CA TYR A 125 3.52 -9.99 18.86
C TYR A 125 2.65 -10.56 19.98
N LYS A 126 1.87 -11.62 19.70
CA LYS A 126 0.92 -12.17 20.67
C LYS A 126 0.59 -13.63 20.37
N LEU A 127 0.16 -14.33 21.41
CA LEU A 127 -0.55 -15.59 21.28
C LEU A 127 -2.04 -15.33 21.49
N ASN A 128 -2.90 -15.96 20.69
CA ASN A 128 -4.35 -15.94 20.91
C ASN A 128 -4.92 -17.35 21.07
N VAL A 129 -5.89 -17.49 21.97
CA VAL A 129 -6.71 -18.69 22.14
C VAL A 129 -8.17 -18.33 21.87
N TYR A 130 -8.77 -19.06 20.93
CA TYR A 130 -10.19 -18.97 20.61
C TYR A 130 -10.84 -20.30 20.95
N GLY A 131 -11.59 -20.36 22.05
CA GLY A 131 -12.44 -21.50 22.38
C GLY A 131 -13.78 -21.45 21.66
N GLU A 132 -14.67 -22.40 21.95
CA GLU A 132 -16.02 -22.44 21.37
C GLU A 132 -16.79 -21.11 21.54
N GLY A 133 -17.41 -20.65 20.45
CA GLY A 133 -18.12 -19.37 20.35
C GLY A 133 -17.23 -18.13 20.34
N SER A 134 -15.90 -18.27 20.41
CA SER A 134 -14.94 -17.16 20.31
C SER A 134 -14.80 -16.70 18.85
N PHE A 135 -14.68 -15.39 18.63
CA PHE A 135 -14.57 -14.75 17.32
C PHE A 135 -13.87 -13.40 17.43
N PHE A 136 -13.53 -12.80 16.30
CA PHE A 136 -13.08 -11.40 16.24
C PHE A 136 -13.61 -10.75 14.96
N LYS A 137 -14.46 -9.73 15.11
CA LYS A 137 -15.08 -9.01 13.99
C LYS A 137 -14.08 -8.33 13.06
N SER A 138 -14.60 -7.95 11.90
CA SER A 138 -13.88 -7.28 10.82
C SER A 138 -13.11 -6.05 11.32
N HIS A 139 -11.81 -6.02 11.05
CA HIS A 139 -10.90 -4.92 11.40
C HIS A 139 -9.70 -4.88 10.46
N LYS A 140 -8.92 -3.81 10.52
CA LYS A 140 -7.59 -3.68 9.89
C LYS A 140 -6.53 -3.54 10.98
N ASP A 141 -5.31 -3.95 10.69
CA ASP A 141 -4.21 -3.74 11.62
C ASP A 141 -3.79 -2.27 11.60
N THR A 142 -3.66 -1.67 12.78
CA THR A 142 -3.01 -0.35 12.92
C THR A 142 -1.51 -0.53 12.72
N PRO A 143 -0.87 0.11 11.73
CA PRO A 143 0.57 0.06 11.56
C PRO A 143 1.29 0.55 12.82
N ARG A 144 2.28 -0.21 13.29
CA ARG A 144 3.06 0.12 14.51
C ARG A 144 4.35 0.89 14.22
N SER A 145 4.77 0.89 12.97
CA SER A 145 5.96 1.60 12.49
C SER A 145 5.84 1.83 10.99
N GLU A 146 6.71 2.70 10.47
CA GLU A 146 6.78 3.05 9.05
C GLU A 146 7.20 1.87 8.16
N ASN A 147 7.94 0.89 8.69
CA ASN A 147 8.43 -0.24 7.91
C ASN A 147 7.68 -1.55 8.18
N MET A 148 6.60 -1.53 8.97
CA MET A 148 5.68 -2.65 9.09
C MET A 148 4.81 -2.72 7.83
N PHE A 149 4.82 -3.87 7.14
CA PHE A 149 4.05 -4.03 5.90
C PHE A 149 2.87 -4.98 6.03
N GLY A 150 2.85 -5.86 7.03
CA GLY A 150 1.81 -6.85 7.19
C GLY A 150 1.90 -7.67 8.46
N SER A 151 1.08 -8.71 8.51
CA SER A 151 0.93 -9.63 9.64
C SER A 151 1.07 -11.07 9.15
N LEU A 152 1.62 -11.93 10.01
CA LEU A 152 1.67 -13.38 9.82
C LEU A 152 0.96 -14.05 11.00
N VAL A 153 -0.06 -14.86 10.70
CA VAL A 153 -0.78 -15.68 11.66
C VAL A 153 -0.37 -17.14 11.46
N ILE A 154 0.24 -17.74 12.47
CA ILE A 154 0.51 -19.18 12.54
C ILE A 154 -0.60 -19.83 13.37
N VAL A 155 -1.19 -20.91 12.87
CA VAL A 155 -2.19 -21.73 13.56
C VAL A 155 -1.57 -23.08 13.87
N PHE A 156 -1.60 -23.45 15.15
CA PHE A 156 -1.15 -24.77 15.60
C PHE A 156 -2.24 -25.83 15.40
N PRO A 157 -1.89 -27.13 15.30
CA PRO A 157 -2.84 -28.23 15.09
C PRO A 157 -3.59 -28.60 16.38
N THR A 158 -4.16 -27.60 17.05
CA THR A 158 -5.06 -27.79 18.18
C THR A 158 -6.44 -28.16 17.63
N GLY A 159 -7.04 -29.27 18.08
CA GLY A 159 -8.31 -29.73 17.52
C GLY A 159 -9.41 -28.66 17.61
N HIS A 160 -9.94 -28.22 16.47
CA HIS A 160 -11.03 -27.23 16.41
C HIS A 160 -11.84 -27.36 15.11
N GLN A 161 -13.03 -26.76 15.10
CA GLN A 161 -13.88 -26.55 13.93
C GLN A 161 -14.32 -25.08 13.86
N GLY A 162 -14.58 -24.58 12.65
CA GLY A 162 -14.83 -23.15 12.44
C GLY A 162 -13.55 -22.34 12.70
N GLY A 163 -13.69 -21.07 13.10
CA GLY A 163 -12.51 -20.23 13.36
C GLY A 163 -11.76 -19.77 12.10
N GLY A 164 -12.39 -19.87 10.92
CA GLY A 164 -11.81 -19.44 9.66
C GLY A 164 -11.41 -17.96 9.69
N LEU A 165 -10.26 -17.64 9.11
CA LEU A 165 -9.76 -16.28 8.95
C LEU A 165 -10.26 -15.74 7.60
N ALA A 166 -11.26 -14.87 7.62
CA ALA A 166 -11.70 -14.14 6.45
C ALA A 166 -10.75 -12.97 6.19
N LEU A 167 -10.32 -12.82 4.95
CA LEU A 167 -9.46 -11.75 4.43
C LEU A 167 -10.22 -11.03 3.32
N ARG A 168 -10.29 -9.70 3.40
CA ARG A 168 -11.08 -8.86 2.50
C ARG A 168 -10.22 -7.76 1.93
N SER A 169 -10.20 -7.69 0.60
CA SER A 169 -9.46 -6.68 -0.15
C SER A 169 -10.14 -6.49 -1.51
N HIS A 170 -10.22 -5.25 -1.98
CA HIS A 170 -10.78 -4.91 -3.31
C HIS A 170 -12.19 -5.47 -3.57
N GLY A 171 -13.06 -5.49 -2.54
CA GLY A 171 -14.44 -5.98 -2.68
C GLY A 171 -14.57 -7.50 -2.80
N LYS A 172 -13.47 -8.25 -2.62
CA LYS A 172 -13.44 -9.71 -2.60
C LYS A 172 -13.19 -10.21 -1.17
N GLU A 173 -13.68 -11.41 -0.88
CA GLU A 173 -13.49 -12.11 0.39
C GLU A 173 -12.88 -13.48 0.13
N TRP A 174 -11.90 -13.85 0.95
CA TRP A 174 -11.29 -15.17 0.97
C TRP A 174 -11.26 -15.71 2.39
N VAL A 175 -11.63 -16.98 2.57
CA VAL A 175 -11.66 -17.61 3.89
C VAL A 175 -10.56 -18.65 3.97
N PHE A 176 -9.61 -18.43 4.86
CA PHE A 176 -8.57 -19.37 5.22
C PHE A 176 -9.03 -20.23 6.41
N ASP A 177 -9.32 -21.49 6.15
CA ASP A 177 -9.74 -22.45 7.19
C ASP A 177 -8.59 -23.41 7.53
N ALA A 178 -7.91 -23.09 8.64
CA ALA A 178 -6.82 -23.92 9.15
C ALA A 178 -7.29 -25.28 9.68
N SER A 179 -8.55 -25.42 10.10
CA SER A 179 -9.06 -26.69 10.62
C SER A 179 -9.08 -27.78 9.55
N ILE A 180 -9.35 -27.39 8.29
CA ILE A 180 -9.33 -28.28 7.13
C ILE A 180 -7.89 -28.65 6.76
N LEU A 181 -6.99 -27.66 6.72
CA LEU A 181 -5.59 -27.88 6.35
C LEU A 181 -4.86 -28.79 7.36
N LEU A 182 -5.20 -28.66 8.65
CA LEU A 182 -4.55 -29.40 9.72
C LEU A 182 -5.27 -30.72 10.09
N ALA A 183 -6.30 -31.12 9.33
CA ALA A 183 -7.10 -32.30 9.64
C ALA A 183 -6.29 -33.61 9.70
N ASN A 184 -5.17 -33.69 8.98
CA ASN A 184 -4.28 -34.86 8.97
C ASN A 184 -3.02 -34.68 9.83
N SER A 185 -2.90 -33.57 10.58
CA SER A 185 -1.78 -33.36 11.50
C SER A 185 -1.86 -34.35 12.66
N THR A 186 -0.71 -34.91 13.06
CA THR A 186 -0.65 -35.87 14.17
C THR A 186 0.40 -35.46 15.20
N ALA A 187 0.43 -36.13 16.35
CA ALA A 187 1.42 -35.86 17.40
C ALA A 187 2.87 -36.16 16.96
N ASP A 188 3.06 -37.09 16.01
CA ASP A 188 4.38 -37.53 15.54
C ASP A 188 4.81 -36.82 14.24
N GLU A 189 3.85 -36.37 13.44
CA GLU A 189 4.05 -35.54 12.26
C GLU A 189 3.18 -34.27 12.33
N PRO A 190 3.52 -33.30 13.20
CA PRO A 190 2.71 -32.11 13.33
C PRO A 190 2.90 -31.17 12.15
N GLU A 191 1.80 -30.52 11.78
CA GLU A 191 1.75 -29.51 10.75
C GLU A 191 1.17 -28.21 11.34
N ILE A 192 1.73 -27.08 10.93
CA ILE A 192 1.18 -25.75 11.24
C ILE A 192 0.61 -25.15 9.98
N ALA A 193 -0.45 -24.38 10.11
CA ALA A 193 -1.02 -23.61 9.02
C ALA A 193 -0.63 -22.14 9.19
N TYR A 194 -0.49 -21.40 8.09
CA TYR A 194 -0.18 -19.98 8.15
C TYR A 194 -0.99 -19.17 7.15
N ALA A 195 -1.21 -17.91 7.50
CA ALA A 195 -1.68 -16.87 6.59
C ALA A 195 -0.89 -15.59 6.85
N ALA A 196 -0.37 -14.97 5.79
CA ALA A 196 0.27 -13.66 5.83
C ALA A 196 -0.42 -12.70 4.87
N PHE A 197 -0.63 -11.46 5.29
CA PHE A 197 -1.39 -10.46 4.55
C PHE A 197 -0.87 -9.06 4.87
N TYR A 198 -1.08 -8.12 3.94
CA TYR A 198 -0.72 -6.72 4.17
C TYR A 198 -1.57 -6.08 5.28
N SER A 199 -1.02 -5.09 5.98
CA SER A 199 -1.66 -4.46 7.14
C SER A 199 -3.01 -3.78 6.82
N ASP A 200 -3.23 -3.44 5.56
CA ASP A 200 -4.41 -2.76 5.05
C ASP A 200 -5.53 -3.71 4.58
N VAL A 201 -5.26 -5.03 4.63
CA VAL A 201 -6.25 -6.09 4.42
C VAL A 201 -7.17 -6.14 5.62
N GLU A 202 -8.46 -5.97 5.36
CA GLU A 202 -9.49 -6.16 6.37
C GLU A 202 -9.62 -7.65 6.67
N HIS A 203 -9.70 -8.01 7.94
CA HIS A 203 -9.75 -9.41 8.35
C HIS A 203 -10.67 -9.65 9.55
N GLU A 204 -11.21 -10.86 9.61
CA GLU A 204 -12.16 -11.32 10.62
C GLU A 204 -11.87 -12.79 10.97
N VAL A 205 -11.98 -13.14 12.25
CA VAL A 205 -11.97 -14.54 12.69
C VAL A 205 -13.42 -14.94 12.93
N PHE A 206 -13.93 -15.85 12.09
CA PHE A 206 -15.26 -16.42 12.26
C PHE A 206 -15.36 -17.22 13.57
N PRO A 207 -16.59 -17.47 14.08
CA PRO A 207 -16.76 -18.24 15.31
C PRO A 207 -16.12 -19.62 15.23
N VAL A 208 -15.38 -19.98 16.27
CA VAL A 208 -15.00 -21.38 16.53
C VAL A 208 -16.24 -22.12 16.98
N THR A 209 -16.62 -23.18 16.28
CA THR A 209 -17.83 -23.96 16.57
C THR A 209 -17.57 -25.14 17.50
N SER A 210 -16.32 -25.59 17.61
CA SER A 210 -15.91 -26.64 18.55
C SER A 210 -14.41 -26.59 18.77
N GLY A 211 -13.96 -27.04 19.94
CA GLY A 211 -12.53 -27.15 20.29
C GLY A 211 -11.87 -25.80 20.59
N SER A 212 -10.56 -25.73 20.40
CA SER A 212 -9.78 -24.50 20.64
C SER A 212 -8.78 -24.25 19.53
N ARG A 213 -8.82 -23.05 18.95
CA ARG A 213 -7.88 -22.56 17.94
C ARG A 213 -6.79 -21.73 18.62
N VAL A 214 -5.56 -22.20 18.59
CA VAL A 214 -4.39 -21.51 19.16
C VAL A 214 -3.50 -20.95 18.05
N THR A 215 -3.13 -19.66 18.18
CA THR A 215 -2.35 -18.96 17.16
C THR A 215 -1.21 -18.13 17.72
N LEU A 216 -0.16 -17.96 16.92
CA LEU A 216 0.82 -16.89 17.08
C LEU A 216 0.61 -15.84 16.00
N THR A 217 0.69 -14.57 16.38
CA THR A 217 0.71 -13.46 15.45
C THR A 217 2.08 -12.80 15.46
N TYR A 218 2.64 -12.58 14.28
CA TYR A 218 3.86 -11.83 14.05
C TYR A 218 3.55 -10.56 13.26
N ASN A 219 4.15 -9.44 13.67
CA ASN A 219 4.23 -8.26 12.82
C ASN A 219 5.38 -8.47 11.82
N LEU A 220 5.15 -8.16 10.54
CA LEU A 220 6.15 -8.30 9.50
C LEU A 220 6.72 -6.93 9.14
N TYR A 221 8.03 -6.78 9.32
CA TYR A 221 8.77 -5.57 8.98
C TYR A 221 9.68 -5.81 7.79
N GLN A 222 9.84 -4.76 6.99
CA GLN A 222 10.78 -4.73 5.90
C GLN A 222 12.02 -3.92 6.33
N GLU A 223 13.20 -4.55 6.31
CA GLU A 223 14.46 -3.91 6.72
C GLU A 223 15.51 -3.98 5.61
N GLN A 224 16.44 -3.03 5.60
CA GLN A 224 17.59 -3.13 4.70
C GLN A 224 18.44 -4.36 5.07
N ASP A 225 18.82 -5.12 4.05
CA ASP A 225 19.73 -6.24 4.19
C ASP A 225 21.14 -5.78 3.84
N THR A 226 21.94 -5.48 4.86
CA THR A 226 23.34 -5.03 4.70
C THR A 226 24.32 -6.18 4.43
N HIS A 227 23.87 -7.43 4.43
CA HIS A 227 24.76 -8.60 4.41
C HIS A 227 24.43 -9.65 3.34
N THR A 228 23.21 -9.67 2.79
CA THR A 228 22.80 -10.69 1.80
C THR A 228 21.99 -10.10 0.66
N GLN A 229 22.56 -10.09 -0.55
CA GLN A 229 21.79 -9.91 -1.78
C GLN A 229 21.16 -11.25 -2.16
N VAL A 230 19.89 -11.45 -1.82
CA VAL A 230 19.16 -12.63 -2.30
C VAL A 230 18.60 -12.31 -3.68
N THR A 231 19.07 -13.04 -4.69
CA THR A 231 18.48 -12.97 -6.03
C THR A 231 17.21 -13.82 -6.03
N VAL A 232 16.07 -13.23 -5.71
CA VAL A 232 14.77 -13.90 -5.86
C VAL A 232 14.40 -13.81 -7.34
N LYS A 233 14.74 -14.84 -8.12
CA LYS A 233 14.58 -14.86 -9.58
C LYS A 233 13.17 -15.22 -10.07
N ASP A 234 12.35 -15.83 -9.21
CA ASP A 234 11.02 -16.33 -9.57
C ASP A 234 9.99 -15.93 -8.51
N THR A 235 9.44 -14.72 -8.63
CA THR A 235 8.28 -14.31 -7.82
C THR A 235 7.01 -14.30 -8.66
N ARG A 236 5.87 -14.56 -8.02
CA ARG A 236 4.53 -14.30 -8.58
C ARG A 236 4.48 -12.91 -9.22
N THR A 237 5.12 -11.95 -8.58
CA THR A 237 5.24 -10.57 -9.02
C THR A 237 6.09 -10.40 -10.26
N HIS A 238 7.12 -11.21 -10.48
CA HIS A 238 7.87 -11.17 -11.74
C HIS A 238 6.96 -11.55 -12.92
N ASN A 239 6.09 -12.55 -12.75
CA ASN A 239 5.11 -12.93 -13.76
C ASN A 239 4.08 -11.81 -13.98
N ILE A 240 3.50 -11.27 -12.89
CA ILE A 240 2.57 -10.12 -12.96
C ILE A 240 3.22 -8.93 -13.67
N THR A 241 4.47 -8.59 -13.29
CA THR A 241 5.24 -7.49 -13.91
C THR A 241 5.45 -7.74 -15.40
N SER A 242 5.80 -8.97 -15.79
CA SER A 242 5.99 -9.35 -17.20
C SER A 242 4.70 -9.22 -18.01
N GLU A 243 3.57 -9.66 -17.46
CA GLU A 243 2.26 -9.56 -18.11
C GLU A 243 1.77 -8.11 -18.24
N ILE A 244 1.95 -7.30 -17.19
CA ILE A 244 1.67 -5.86 -17.22
C ILE A 244 2.58 -5.18 -18.25
N LYS A 245 3.88 -5.48 -18.24
CA LYS A 245 4.85 -4.95 -19.22
C LYS A 245 4.43 -5.27 -20.65
N GLN A 246 4.04 -6.51 -20.93
CA GLN A 246 3.61 -6.91 -22.26
C GLN A 246 2.38 -6.11 -22.71
N SER A 247 1.40 -5.97 -21.83
CA SER A 247 0.14 -5.27 -22.13
C SER A 247 0.35 -3.76 -22.28
N LEU A 248 1.14 -3.14 -21.40
CA LEU A 248 1.58 -1.74 -21.51
C LEU A 248 2.38 -1.50 -22.79
N SER A 249 3.31 -2.40 -23.14
CA SER A 249 4.11 -2.26 -24.36
C SER A 249 3.26 -2.29 -25.63
N LYS A 250 2.18 -3.08 -25.66
CA LYS A 250 1.25 -3.08 -26.78
C LYS A 250 0.43 -1.79 -26.81
N LEU A 251 -0.06 -1.35 -25.65
CA LEU A 251 -0.85 -0.14 -25.50
C LEU A 251 -0.08 1.10 -26.01
N ILE A 252 1.15 1.31 -25.56
CA ILE A 252 1.95 2.49 -25.95
C ILE A 252 2.49 2.44 -27.39
N ARG A 253 2.48 1.27 -28.04
CA ARG A 253 2.90 1.10 -29.44
C ARG A 253 1.73 1.23 -30.42
N ASP A 254 0.50 1.28 -29.93
CA ASP A 254 -0.67 1.55 -30.77
C ASP A 254 -0.66 3.04 -31.16
N PRO A 255 -0.47 3.39 -32.45
CA PRO A 255 -0.41 4.78 -32.89
C PRO A 255 -1.76 5.51 -32.73
N THR A 256 -2.85 4.78 -32.55
CA THR A 256 -4.18 5.37 -32.29
C THR A 256 -4.38 5.72 -30.82
N PHE A 257 -3.50 5.22 -29.94
CA PHE A 257 -3.57 5.44 -28.51
C PHE A 257 -2.77 6.70 -28.13
N PHE A 258 -3.47 7.77 -27.73
CA PHE A 258 -2.87 9.07 -27.39
C PHE A 258 -1.92 9.63 -28.48
N PRO A 259 -2.40 9.84 -29.72
CA PRO A 259 -1.55 10.32 -30.83
C PRO A 259 -0.93 11.70 -30.57
N ALA A 260 -1.64 12.57 -29.83
CA ALA A 260 -1.18 13.88 -29.40
C ALA A 260 -0.32 13.86 -28.12
N GLY A 261 -0.03 12.67 -27.57
CA GLY A 261 0.57 12.51 -26.25
C GLY A 261 -0.45 12.71 -25.12
N GLY A 262 -0.01 12.48 -23.88
CA GLY A 262 -0.84 12.62 -22.68
C GLY A 262 -0.26 11.90 -21.47
N LYS A 263 -1.11 11.43 -20.56
CA LYS A 263 -0.69 10.74 -19.33
C LYS A 263 -1.43 9.44 -19.10
N LEU A 264 -0.72 8.47 -18.52
CA LEU A 264 -1.34 7.31 -17.86
C LEU A 264 -1.33 7.54 -16.36
N GLY A 265 -2.48 7.37 -15.73
CA GLY A 265 -2.64 7.38 -14.28
C GLY A 265 -2.84 5.98 -13.76
N PHE A 266 -2.20 5.69 -12.62
CA PHE A 266 -2.41 4.45 -11.88
C PHE A 266 -2.72 4.80 -10.43
N GLY A 267 -3.99 4.68 -10.03
CA GLY A 267 -4.36 4.75 -8.62
C GLY A 267 -3.74 3.61 -7.83
N LEU A 268 -3.17 3.94 -6.66
CA LEU A 268 -2.54 2.97 -5.79
C LEU A 268 -3.56 2.03 -5.16
N ARG A 269 -3.26 0.74 -5.09
CA ARG A 269 -4.14 -0.32 -4.62
C ARG A 269 -3.86 -0.74 -3.18
N HIS A 270 -2.76 -0.29 -2.59
CA HIS A 270 -2.48 -0.49 -1.18
C HIS A 270 -2.46 0.81 -0.39
N GLN A 271 -2.66 0.70 0.91
CA GLN A 271 -2.40 1.77 1.86
C GLN A 271 -0.90 1.77 2.22
N TYR A 272 -0.31 2.95 2.10
CA TYR A 272 1.06 3.21 2.51
C TYR A 272 1.07 4.08 3.78
N PRO A 273 2.07 3.91 4.67
CA PRO A 273 2.21 4.72 5.87
C PRO A 273 2.67 6.14 5.49
N LEU A 274 1.72 6.97 5.06
CA LEU A 274 1.94 8.37 4.75
C LEU A 274 1.88 9.16 6.07
N LYS A 275 2.92 9.96 6.34
CA LYS A 275 3.07 10.69 7.60
C LYS A 275 2.05 11.84 7.69
N ALA A 276 0.82 11.56 8.13
CA ALA A 276 -0.02 12.61 8.67
C ALA A 276 0.61 13.15 9.98
N ASN A 277 0.84 14.46 10.07
CA ASN A 277 1.30 15.19 11.27
C ASN A 277 2.80 15.17 11.63
N ARG A 278 3.75 14.91 10.72
CA ARG A 278 5.20 15.09 10.98
C ARG A 278 5.98 15.90 9.92
N GLY A 279 5.31 16.84 9.26
CA GLY A 279 5.91 17.66 8.18
C GLY A 279 5.76 17.00 6.80
N PRO A 280 6.22 17.67 5.72
CA PRO A 280 6.03 17.19 4.35
C PRO A 280 6.68 15.81 4.20
N PHE A 281 5.91 14.81 3.75
CA PHE A 281 6.46 13.52 3.37
C PHE A 281 7.10 13.64 1.99
N ASP A 282 8.26 13.00 1.80
CA ASP A 282 8.85 12.89 0.48
C ASP A 282 8.06 11.84 -0.33
N ILE A 283 7.55 12.25 -1.48
CA ILE A 283 6.73 11.39 -2.32
C ILE A 283 7.57 10.27 -2.94
N GLU A 284 8.89 10.44 -3.03
CA GLU A 284 9.84 9.45 -3.50
C GLU A 284 9.97 8.26 -2.53
N ASP A 285 9.78 8.47 -1.21
CA ASP A 285 9.82 7.39 -0.21
C ASP A 285 8.74 6.33 -0.44
N VAL A 286 7.62 6.70 -1.08
CA VAL A 286 6.52 5.78 -1.41
C VAL A 286 6.97 4.71 -2.39
N VAL A 287 7.87 5.03 -3.33
CA VAL A 287 8.39 4.10 -4.35
C VAL A 287 9.05 2.88 -3.69
N ASP A 288 9.80 3.12 -2.61
CA ASP A 288 10.49 2.06 -1.86
C ASP A 288 9.54 1.16 -1.06
N LEU A 289 8.32 1.63 -0.82
CA LEU A 289 7.29 0.96 -0.02
C LEU A 289 6.22 0.27 -0.87
N LEU A 290 6.19 0.47 -2.19
CA LEU A 290 5.18 -0.09 -3.08
C LEU A 290 5.00 -1.60 -2.85
N LYS A 291 3.74 -2.01 -2.73
CA LYS A 291 3.28 -3.38 -2.42
C LYS A 291 2.59 -3.98 -3.66
N GLY A 292 2.68 -5.31 -3.79
CA GLY A 292 1.92 -6.09 -4.78
C GLY A 292 1.90 -5.49 -6.19
N SER A 293 0.68 -5.27 -6.69
CA SER A 293 0.43 -4.79 -8.04
C SER A 293 0.94 -3.37 -8.30
N ASP A 294 0.95 -2.49 -7.30
CA ASP A 294 1.50 -1.13 -7.45
C ASP A 294 2.99 -1.17 -7.81
N ALA A 295 3.74 -2.06 -7.14
CA ALA A 295 5.16 -2.24 -7.40
C ALA A 295 5.42 -2.94 -8.75
N ALA A 296 4.55 -3.88 -9.14
CA ALA A 296 4.62 -4.53 -10.44
C ALA A 296 4.37 -3.55 -11.60
N ILE A 297 3.40 -2.64 -11.46
CA ILE A 297 3.16 -1.55 -12.42
C ILE A 297 4.40 -0.67 -12.54
N TYR A 298 4.93 -0.19 -11.41
CA TYR A 298 6.09 0.68 -11.39
C TYR A 298 7.29 0.05 -12.11
N ARG A 299 7.61 -1.22 -11.81
CA ARG A 299 8.68 -1.97 -12.48
C ARG A 299 8.43 -2.19 -13.96
N ALA A 300 7.19 -2.50 -14.35
CA ALA A 300 6.83 -2.69 -15.74
C ALA A 300 7.09 -1.41 -16.53
N CYS A 301 6.68 -0.26 -16.02
CA CYS A 301 6.95 1.06 -16.60
C CYS A 301 8.45 1.36 -16.70
N GLN A 302 9.22 1.16 -15.62
CA GLN A 302 10.68 1.33 -15.64
C GLN A 302 11.35 0.44 -16.69
N SER A 303 10.92 -0.82 -16.84
CA SER A 303 11.48 -1.76 -17.81
C SER A 303 11.17 -1.40 -19.27
N LEU A 304 10.23 -0.48 -19.49
CA LEU A 304 9.90 0.13 -20.78
C LEU A 304 10.55 1.51 -20.94
N SER A 305 11.43 1.90 -20.02
CA SER A 305 12.07 3.23 -19.98
C SER A 305 11.06 4.39 -19.91
N LEU A 306 9.89 4.15 -19.30
CA LEU A 306 8.90 5.19 -19.05
C LEU A 306 9.25 5.92 -17.74
N SER A 307 9.22 7.25 -17.77
CA SER A 307 9.34 8.06 -16.55
C SER A 307 8.07 7.91 -15.73
N VAL A 308 8.20 7.49 -14.47
CA VAL A 308 7.09 7.30 -13.54
C VAL A 308 7.24 8.29 -12.39
N ASP A 309 6.28 9.20 -12.30
CA ASP A 309 6.20 10.19 -11.24
C ASP A 309 5.20 9.71 -10.19
N VAL A 310 5.53 9.85 -8.91
CA VAL A 310 4.54 9.69 -7.84
C VAL A 310 3.92 11.06 -7.59
N ARG A 311 2.59 11.16 -7.68
CA ARG A 311 1.85 12.43 -7.61
C ARG A 311 0.66 12.33 -6.68
N VAL A 312 0.25 13.45 -6.10
CA VAL A 312 -1.02 13.58 -5.37
C VAL A 312 -2.08 14.14 -6.31
N CYS A 313 -3.17 13.39 -6.50
CA CYS A 313 -4.29 13.78 -7.34
C CYS A 313 -5.41 14.39 -6.49
N TYR A 314 -5.66 15.69 -6.67
CA TYR A 314 -6.75 16.41 -6.04
C TYR A 314 -7.94 16.57 -6.99
N THR A 315 -9.15 16.35 -6.49
CA THR A 315 -10.40 16.57 -7.25
C THR A 315 -11.26 17.61 -6.51
N PRO A 316 -11.15 18.90 -6.84
CA PRO A 316 -11.98 19.94 -6.24
C PRO A 316 -13.47 19.67 -6.50
N GLN A 317 -14.28 19.68 -5.44
CA GLN A 317 -15.73 19.41 -5.55
C GLN A 317 -16.48 20.55 -6.27
N ASP A 318 -15.88 21.73 -6.37
CA ASP A 318 -16.46 22.93 -6.99
C ASP A 318 -16.11 23.12 -8.47
N SER A 319 -15.35 22.18 -9.05
CA SER A 319 -14.94 22.21 -10.44
C SER A 319 -16.10 21.85 -11.37
N ASP A 320 -16.61 22.83 -12.11
CA ASP A 320 -17.65 22.65 -13.14
C ASP A 320 -17.17 21.80 -14.35
N THR A 321 -15.91 21.36 -14.36
CA THR A 321 -15.23 20.75 -15.53
C THR A 321 -14.62 19.37 -15.27
N ASN A 322 -14.94 18.71 -14.14
CA ASN A 322 -14.31 17.45 -13.70
C ASN A 322 -12.76 17.47 -13.68
N ARG A 323 -12.15 18.65 -13.58
CA ARG A 323 -10.69 18.80 -13.56
C ARG A 323 -10.11 18.18 -12.29
N LYS A 324 -8.99 17.50 -12.50
CA LYS A 324 -8.12 17.00 -11.43
C LYS A 324 -6.80 17.76 -11.48
N TYR A 325 -6.15 17.89 -10.33
CA TYR A 325 -4.86 18.58 -10.22
C TYR A 325 -3.82 17.59 -9.69
N LEU A 326 -2.67 17.53 -10.36
CA LEU A 326 -1.56 16.64 -10.00
C LEU A 326 -0.43 17.44 -9.38
N LEU A 327 -0.06 17.10 -8.14
CA LEU A 327 0.99 17.79 -7.39
C LEU A 327 2.13 16.83 -7.02
N ASP A 328 3.34 17.37 -6.82
CA ASP A 328 4.53 16.63 -6.37
C ASP A 328 4.53 16.28 -4.88
N GLY A 329 3.49 16.68 -4.15
CA GLY A 329 3.36 16.42 -2.73
C GLY A 329 1.98 16.81 -2.23
N GLU A 330 1.78 16.69 -0.91
CA GLU A 330 0.60 17.26 -0.28
C GLU A 330 0.58 18.77 -0.44
N LEU A 331 -0.61 19.30 -0.68
CA LEU A 331 -0.85 20.72 -0.61
C LEU A 331 -0.68 21.14 0.86
N GLY A 332 0.32 21.98 1.15
CA GLY A 332 0.52 22.54 2.48
C GLY A 332 -0.68 23.39 2.91
N ASN A 333 -0.78 23.70 4.21
CA ASN A 333 -1.87 24.54 4.70
C ASN A 333 -1.86 25.91 4.00
N PHE A 334 -2.98 26.28 3.41
CA PHE A 334 -3.12 27.51 2.63
C PHE A 334 -4.36 28.30 3.04
N ASN A 335 -4.39 29.58 2.70
CA ASN A 335 -5.54 30.45 2.96
C ASN A 335 -6.27 30.70 1.64
N LEU A 336 -7.54 30.31 1.58
CA LEU A 336 -8.39 30.63 0.44
C LEU A 336 -9.16 31.92 0.74
N LEU A 337 -8.64 33.04 0.23
CA LEU A 337 -9.28 34.36 0.32
C LEU A 337 -10.37 34.41 -0.76
N GLU A 338 -11.61 34.07 -0.39
CA GLU A 338 -12.84 34.09 -1.22
C GLU A 338 -12.73 33.57 -2.67
N GLY A 339 -13.32 32.41 -2.97
CA GLY A 339 -13.42 31.91 -4.36
C GLY A 339 -13.54 30.40 -4.47
N LYS A 340 -13.61 29.90 -5.72
CA LYS A 340 -13.56 28.45 -6.01
C LYS A 340 -12.12 27.93 -5.89
N LEU A 341 -11.91 26.81 -5.20
CA LEU A 341 -10.64 26.10 -5.08
C LEU A 341 -10.03 25.79 -6.45
N SER A 342 -10.85 25.36 -7.40
CA SER A 342 -10.43 25.11 -8.78
C SER A 342 -9.90 26.36 -9.49
N SER A 343 -10.41 27.55 -9.18
CA SER A 343 -9.88 28.81 -9.72
C SER A 343 -8.54 29.19 -9.08
N TRP A 344 -8.42 29.01 -7.76
CA TRP A 344 -7.17 29.25 -7.04
C TRP A 344 -6.06 28.31 -7.53
N MET A 345 -6.33 27.01 -7.63
CA MET A 345 -5.33 26.05 -8.11
C MET A 345 -4.85 26.37 -9.53
N LYS A 346 -5.73 26.89 -10.39
CA LYS A 346 -5.37 27.37 -11.72
C LYS A 346 -4.50 28.63 -11.66
N TYR A 347 -4.82 29.57 -10.77
CA TYR A 347 -4.05 30.80 -10.59
C TYR A 347 -2.62 30.52 -10.10
N GLU A 348 -2.48 29.58 -9.16
CA GLU A 348 -1.18 29.11 -8.65
C GLU A 348 -0.39 28.29 -9.70
N GLY A 349 -0.98 27.99 -10.86
CA GLY A 349 -0.29 27.30 -11.95
C GLY A 349 -0.12 25.80 -11.74
N TYR A 350 -0.91 25.17 -10.86
CA TYR A 350 -0.85 23.71 -10.69
C TYR A 350 -1.23 22.96 -11.97
N GLU A 351 -0.55 21.85 -12.23
CA GLU A 351 -0.85 20.99 -13.37
C GLU A 351 -2.27 20.43 -13.28
N SER A 352 -3.11 20.79 -14.26
CA SER A 352 -4.46 20.23 -14.39
C SER A 352 -4.48 19.09 -15.42
N VAL A 353 -5.24 18.05 -15.09
CA VAL A 353 -5.54 16.94 -15.99
C VAL A 353 -7.04 16.70 -16.09
N LYS A 354 -7.46 16.10 -17.19
CA LYS A 354 -8.85 15.72 -17.46
C LYS A 354 -8.91 14.27 -17.93
N ASP A 355 -9.90 13.54 -17.44
CA ASP A 355 -10.07 12.13 -17.80
C ASP A 355 -10.34 12.02 -19.29
N GLN A 356 -9.71 11.04 -19.95
CA GLN A 356 -9.89 10.80 -21.38
C GLN A 356 -11.37 10.51 -21.74
N GLU A 357 -12.14 9.99 -20.80
CA GLU A 357 -13.55 9.61 -20.99
C GLU A 357 -14.52 10.82 -20.90
N ASP A 358 -14.07 11.97 -20.41
CA ASP A 358 -14.89 13.18 -20.32
C ASP A 358 -15.06 13.84 -21.71
N SER A 359 -16.24 14.41 -21.97
CA SER A 359 -16.56 15.09 -23.23
C SER A 359 -15.59 16.23 -23.55
N GLU A 360 -15.29 16.46 -24.82
CA GLU A 360 -14.51 17.62 -25.27
C GLU A 360 -15.27 18.91 -24.94
N ASP A 361 -14.86 19.59 -23.86
CA ASP A 361 -15.31 20.94 -23.57
C ASP A 361 -14.30 21.90 -24.21
N SER A 362 -14.72 22.53 -25.30
CA SER A 362 -13.92 23.46 -26.10
C SER A 362 -13.43 24.70 -25.34
N ARG A 363 -13.87 24.90 -24.09
CA ARG A 363 -13.45 26.00 -23.20
C ARG A 363 -12.18 25.69 -22.41
N VAL A 364 -11.58 24.51 -22.56
CA VAL A 364 -10.43 24.04 -21.78
C VAL A 364 -9.17 24.01 -22.64
N ARG A 365 -8.57 25.17 -22.91
CA ARG A 365 -7.43 25.30 -23.83
C ARG A 365 -6.07 24.77 -23.33
N HIS A 366 -5.94 24.22 -22.12
CA HIS A 366 -4.61 23.92 -21.52
C HIS A 366 -4.58 22.73 -20.55
N THR A 367 -5.36 21.67 -20.78
CA THR A 367 -5.44 20.53 -19.85
C THR A 367 -4.98 19.24 -20.51
N THR A 368 -3.95 18.61 -19.93
CA THR A 368 -3.41 17.34 -20.40
C THR A 368 -4.43 16.22 -20.16
N ARG A 369 -4.65 15.37 -21.18
CA ARG A 369 -5.51 14.19 -21.02
C ARG A 369 -4.81 13.12 -20.19
N ILE A 370 -5.54 12.52 -19.26
CA ILE A 370 -5.09 11.37 -18.48
C ILE A 370 -6.03 10.17 -18.66
N LEU A 371 -5.46 8.99 -18.90
CA LEU A 371 -6.19 7.73 -18.83
C LEU A 371 -5.83 6.99 -17.55
N TRP A 372 -6.83 6.72 -16.71
CA TRP A 372 -6.65 5.92 -15.51
C TRP A 372 -6.67 4.42 -15.85
N VAL A 373 -5.48 3.85 -16.06
CA VAL A 373 -5.32 2.42 -16.31
C VAL A 373 -5.79 1.64 -15.08
N THR A 374 -5.38 2.06 -13.88
CA THR A 374 -6.05 1.68 -12.63
C THR A 374 -6.83 2.89 -12.09
N PRO A 375 -8.11 2.72 -11.69
CA PRO A 375 -8.90 3.82 -11.13
C PRO A 375 -8.24 4.43 -9.90
N THR A 376 -8.46 5.72 -9.65
CA THR A 376 -8.06 6.35 -8.39
C THR A 376 -8.74 5.66 -7.21
N THR A 377 -8.00 5.51 -6.10
CA THR A 377 -8.52 4.91 -4.87
C THR A 377 -8.36 5.88 -3.71
N LYS A 378 -9.15 5.68 -2.66
CA LYS A 378 -9.07 6.47 -1.42
C LYS A 378 -8.16 5.82 -0.37
N LEU A 379 -7.40 4.78 -0.74
CA LEU A 379 -6.64 3.95 0.21
C LEU A 379 -5.41 4.68 0.75
N SER A 380 -4.69 5.38 -0.11
CA SER A 380 -3.51 6.18 0.21
C SER A 380 -3.83 7.67 0.03
N ARG A 381 -4.62 8.20 0.96
CA ARG A 381 -5.15 9.56 0.92
C ARG A 381 -4.41 10.49 1.87
N VAL A 382 -4.10 11.68 1.38
CA VAL A 382 -3.56 12.80 2.17
C VAL A 382 -4.66 13.84 2.40
N THR A 383 -4.56 14.55 3.53
CA THR A 383 -5.53 15.56 3.92
C THR A 383 -4.81 16.88 4.11
N SER A 384 -5.23 17.89 3.36
CA SER A 384 -4.76 19.26 3.46
C SER A 384 -5.87 20.11 4.07
N SER A 385 -5.57 20.93 5.09
CA SER A 385 -6.53 21.88 5.64
C SER A 385 -6.30 23.28 5.08
N PHE A 386 -7.36 24.04 4.93
CA PHE A 386 -7.29 25.44 4.51
C PHE A 386 -8.29 26.28 5.28
N ALA A 387 -7.90 27.52 5.58
CA ALA A 387 -8.82 28.48 6.16
C ALA A 387 -9.75 28.99 5.06
N VAL A 388 -11.06 28.91 5.32
CA VAL A 388 -12.11 29.49 4.48
C VAL A 388 -12.57 30.77 5.16
N TYR A 389 -12.44 31.89 4.46
CA TYR A 389 -12.99 33.16 4.91
C TYR A 389 -14.31 33.43 4.17
N GLY A 390 -15.42 33.32 4.91
CA GLY A 390 -16.74 33.81 4.54
C GLY A 390 -17.26 34.82 5.57
N ASN A 391 -18.56 34.84 5.87
CA ASN A 391 -19.12 35.69 6.93
C ASN A 391 -18.59 35.32 8.35
N GLU A 392 -18.11 34.09 8.54
CA GLU A 392 -17.40 33.60 9.73
C GLU A 392 -16.20 32.73 9.29
N PRO A 393 -15.11 32.67 10.08
CA PRO A 393 -13.96 31.83 9.76
C PRO A 393 -14.28 30.35 9.97
N ASP A 394 -14.02 29.52 8.95
CA ASP A 394 -14.19 28.06 9.00
C ASP A 394 -12.94 27.35 8.45
N VAL A 395 -12.80 26.05 8.73
CA VAL A 395 -11.71 25.21 8.25
C VAL A 395 -12.23 24.23 7.21
N GLY A 396 -11.79 24.40 5.96
CA GLY A 396 -12.03 23.46 4.87
C GLY A 396 -11.01 22.32 4.88
N PHE A 397 -11.43 21.16 4.39
CA PHE A 397 -10.55 20.01 4.16
C PHE A 397 -10.55 19.64 2.69
N LEU A 398 -9.35 19.45 2.16
CA LEU A 398 -9.11 18.95 0.81
C LEU A 398 -8.42 17.60 0.89
N TYR A 399 -8.93 16.64 0.13
CA TYR A 399 -8.41 15.28 0.11
C TYR A 399 -7.72 15.01 -1.23
N GLY A 400 -6.48 14.54 -1.16
CA GLY A 400 -5.68 14.13 -2.31
C GLY A 400 -5.42 12.63 -2.28
N ASP A 401 -5.52 11.97 -3.43
CA ASP A 401 -5.27 10.53 -3.57
C ASP A 401 -3.91 10.31 -4.27
N ILE A 402 -3.00 9.53 -3.66
CA ILE A 402 -1.69 9.27 -4.27
C ILE A 402 -1.83 8.30 -5.45
N CYS A 403 -1.08 8.58 -6.51
CA CYS A 403 -1.06 7.81 -7.75
C CYS A 403 0.32 7.79 -8.40
N LEU A 404 0.54 6.81 -9.29
CA LEU A 404 1.66 6.84 -10.24
C LEU A 404 1.17 7.48 -11.53
N VAL A 405 2.01 8.32 -12.13
CA VAL A 405 1.73 9.03 -13.38
C VAL A 405 2.86 8.79 -14.36
N VAL A 406 2.52 8.44 -15.60
CA VAL A 406 3.47 8.28 -16.69
C VAL A 406 3.14 9.26 -17.80
N LYS A 407 4.11 10.07 -18.22
CA LYS A 407 3.98 10.98 -19.37
C LYS A 407 4.25 10.22 -20.67
N LEU A 408 3.34 10.35 -21.63
CA LEU A 408 3.47 9.83 -22.99
C LEU A 408 3.83 10.97 -23.95
N GLY A 409 4.83 10.74 -24.79
CA GLY A 409 5.22 11.67 -25.85
C GLY A 409 4.21 11.70 -27.00
N LYS A 410 4.26 12.77 -27.80
CA LYS A 410 3.53 12.88 -29.07
C LYS A 410 4.13 11.92 -30.08
N VAL A 411 3.31 11.25 -30.89
CA VAL A 411 3.80 10.36 -31.96
C VAL A 411 4.40 11.24 -33.08
N GLU A 412 5.63 10.97 -33.50
CA GLU A 412 6.26 11.69 -34.61
C GLU A 412 5.38 11.60 -35.87
N GLY A 413 4.90 12.76 -36.36
CA GLY A 413 4.02 12.86 -37.53
C GLY A 413 2.53 13.07 -37.23
N SER A 414 2.10 13.23 -35.96
CA SER A 414 0.75 13.74 -35.67
C SER A 414 0.70 15.26 -35.85
N SER A 415 0.07 15.70 -36.93
CA SER A 415 -0.12 17.12 -37.25
C SER A 415 -1.16 17.74 -36.32
N ASP A 416 -0.67 18.36 -35.24
CA ASP A 416 -1.37 19.40 -34.48
C ASP A 416 -0.38 20.56 -34.28
N ASP A 417 0.31 20.92 -35.36
CA ASP A 417 1.00 22.20 -35.43
C ASP A 417 -0.02 23.18 -36.00
N GLU A 418 -0.96 23.62 -35.16
CA GLU A 418 -1.72 24.84 -35.47
C GLU A 418 -0.75 26.00 -35.25
N GLU A 419 -0.41 26.66 -36.37
CA GLU A 419 0.37 27.88 -36.42
C GLU A 419 -0.09 28.87 -35.34
N VAL A 420 0.87 29.38 -34.57
CA VAL A 420 0.64 30.42 -33.57
C VAL A 420 0.33 31.71 -34.33
N VAL A 421 -0.96 32.04 -34.46
CA VAL A 421 -1.41 33.33 -34.97
C VAL A 421 -1.69 34.25 -33.79
N ASN A 422 -0.90 35.31 -33.68
CA ASN A 422 -1.11 36.37 -32.70
C ASN A 422 -2.33 37.21 -33.13
N ASP A 423 -2.99 37.89 -32.18
CA ASP A 423 -4.26 38.64 -32.38
C ASP A 423 -4.17 39.86 -33.34
N GLU A 424 -3.06 39.99 -34.07
CA GLU A 424 -2.83 41.01 -35.11
C GLU A 424 -2.53 40.43 -36.52
N GLY A 425 -2.56 39.10 -36.69
CA GLY A 425 -2.59 38.49 -38.04
C GLY A 425 -1.28 38.51 -38.84
N GLU A 426 -0.11 38.50 -38.19
CA GLU A 426 1.17 38.23 -38.86
C GLU A 426 1.75 36.87 -38.45
N VAL A 427 2.23 36.11 -39.46
CA VAL A 427 2.90 34.81 -39.31
C VAL A 427 4.35 35.07 -38.88
N VAL A 428 4.76 34.54 -37.73
CA VAL A 428 6.16 34.58 -37.28
C VAL A 428 6.88 33.38 -37.90
N ASN A 429 7.72 33.63 -38.91
CA ASN A 429 8.73 32.67 -39.35
C ASN A 429 10.01 32.94 -38.55
N ASP A 430 10.41 32.00 -37.70
CA ASP A 430 11.75 31.98 -37.09
C ASP A 430 12.77 31.58 -38.16
N GLU A 431 13.29 32.55 -38.91
CA GLU A 431 14.56 32.41 -39.61
C GLU A 431 15.70 32.84 -38.68
N GLU A 432 16.69 31.95 -38.55
CA GLU A 432 17.95 32.17 -37.85
C GLU A 432 18.64 33.45 -38.32
N GLU A 433 18.97 34.37 -37.40
CA GLU A 433 20.03 35.36 -37.62
C GLU A 433 21.08 35.32 -36.51
N SER A 434 22.25 34.86 -36.92
CA SER A 434 23.55 34.91 -36.25
C SER A 434 24.21 36.28 -36.41
N VAL A 435 24.54 37.00 -35.34
CA VAL A 435 25.51 38.13 -35.34
C VAL A 435 26.09 38.30 -33.92
N SER A 436 27.27 37.74 -33.64
CA SER A 436 28.61 38.35 -33.56
C SER A 436 28.90 39.19 -32.29
N ASP A 437 29.86 38.69 -31.52
CA ASP A 437 30.52 39.36 -30.40
C ASP A 437 31.22 40.65 -30.84
N GLU A 438 30.95 41.76 -30.16
CA GLU A 438 31.87 42.90 -30.07
C GLU A 438 32.14 43.22 -28.59
N GLU A 439 33.42 43.11 -28.24
CA GLU A 439 34.01 43.58 -26.99
C GLU A 439 33.93 45.11 -26.92
N GLU A 440 33.44 45.67 -25.81
CA GLU A 440 33.90 46.99 -25.36
C GLU A 440 34.25 46.98 -23.86
N VAL A 441 35.54 47.25 -23.64
CA VAL A 441 36.23 47.45 -22.38
C VAL A 441 36.00 48.88 -21.91
N VAL A 442 35.37 49.12 -20.75
CA VAL A 442 35.59 50.37 -19.97
C VAL A 442 35.51 50.15 -18.46
N THR A 443 36.71 50.02 -17.88
CA THR A 443 37.26 50.58 -16.63
C THR A 443 36.42 50.70 -15.34
N SER A 444 36.99 50.08 -14.31
CA SER A 444 36.96 50.35 -12.87
C SER A 444 36.77 51.81 -12.42
N SER A 445 35.93 51.98 -11.39
CA SER A 445 36.22 52.90 -10.28
C SER A 445 35.56 52.40 -8.98
N GLU A 446 36.42 52.08 -8.02
CA GLU A 446 36.10 51.90 -6.60
C GLU A 446 35.50 53.18 -6.00
N SER A 447 34.53 53.02 -5.10
CA SER A 447 34.46 53.85 -3.89
C SER A 447 33.63 53.20 -2.78
N ASP A 448 34.23 53.27 -1.60
CA ASP A 448 33.84 52.82 -0.27
C ASP A 448 32.46 53.26 0.24
N GLY A 449 31.94 52.51 1.22
CA GLY A 449 31.49 53.15 2.46
C GLY A 449 30.22 52.60 3.15
N TYR A 450 30.43 51.85 4.24
CA TYR A 450 29.71 51.86 5.55
C TYR A 450 28.24 52.32 5.58
N TYR A 451 27.27 51.54 6.09
CA TYR A 451 27.12 50.97 7.45
C TYR A 451 26.00 49.93 7.47
#